data_AF-A0A7W7RF71-F1
#
_entry.id   AF-A0A7W7RF71-F1
#
_cell.length_a   1.000
_cell.length_b   1.000
_cell.length_c   1.000
_cell.angle_alpha   90.00
_cell.angle_beta   90.00
_cell.angle_gamma   90.00
#
_symmetry.space_group_name_H-M   'P 1'
#
loop_
_entity.id
_entity.type
_entity.pdbx_description
1 polymer ?
#
loop_
_entity_poly.entity_id
_entity_poly.type
_entity_poly.pdbx_seq_one_letter_code
_entity_poly.pdbx_strand_id
1 'polypeptide(L)'
;MAVAALSAAMVVSGCSPLQPDGQEPSSPPPPSPIPGDTAELQDGFEELSGLVLPSNTSDLEIEGKYLSDDRPYYELRFETTRGGAEVICTADNFGTYVSSGPPDEEQHELFDIQEDDGTIAETVKCQGSNPDNGRVQRQVAVLFPEDGLQQGEDEPDGEDTAIVYAYSVLWPAR
;
A
#
# COMPACT_ATOMS: atom_id res chain seq x y z
N MET A 1 -81.83 6.31 14.97
CA MET A 1 -81.04 6.99 13.93
C MET A 1 -79.61 6.50 14.05
N ALA A 2 -79.10 5.94 12.97
CA ALA A 2 -77.75 5.40 12.86
C ALA A 2 -76.71 6.52 12.77
N VAL A 3 -75.54 6.33 13.40
CA VAL A 3 -74.27 6.85 12.90
C VAL A 3 -73.21 5.79 13.20
N ALA A 4 -72.56 5.34 12.13
CA ALA A 4 -71.49 4.36 12.11
C ALA A 4 -70.11 5.05 12.05
N ALA A 5 -69.07 4.23 12.29
CA ALA A 5 -67.68 4.39 11.88
C ALA A 5 -66.81 5.32 12.76
N LEU A 6 -65.50 5.08 12.97
CA LEU A 6 -64.51 4.46 12.10
C LEU A 6 -63.38 3.83 12.94
N SER A 7 -63.12 2.54 12.74
CA SER A 7 -61.89 1.88 13.16
C SER A 7 -60.79 2.19 12.14
N ALA A 8 -59.75 2.93 12.55
CA ALA A 8 -58.55 3.10 11.74
C ALA A 8 -57.59 1.93 12.01
N ALA A 9 -57.75 0.84 11.26
CA ALA A 9 -56.74 -0.20 11.16
C ALA A 9 -55.60 0.36 10.29
N MET A 10 -54.42 0.55 10.88
CA MET A 10 -53.20 0.82 10.14
C MET A 10 -52.87 -0.40 9.29
N VAL A 11 -53.07 -0.27 7.99
CA VAL A 11 -52.62 -1.24 6.99
C VAL A 11 -51.11 -1.16 6.94
N VAL A 12 -50.45 -2.12 7.58
CA VAL A 12 -49.02 -2.39 7.38
C VAL A 12 -48.86 -2.75 5.91
N SER A 13 -48.22 -1.87 5.14
CA SER A 13 -47.84 -2.13 3.77
C SER A 13 -46.93 -3.35 3.74
N GLY A 14 -47.44 -4.44 3.15
CA GLY A 14 -46.66 -5.64 2.89
C GLY A 14 -45.54 -5.33 1.91
N CYS A 15 -44.30 -5.49 2.35
CA CYS A 15 -43.23 -5.93 1.47
C CYS A 15 -43.43 -7.43 1.28
N SER A 16 -43.78 -7.83 0.07
CA SER A 16 -43.73 -9.23 -0.36
C SER A 16 -42.39 -9.86 0.06
N PRO A 17 -42.36 -11.14 0.48
CA PRO A 17 -41.09 -11.84 0.62
C PRO A 17 -40.52 -12.02 -0.80
N LEU A 18 -39.55 -11.18 -1.16
CA LEU A 18 -38.65 -11.53 -2.25
C LEU A 18 -37.94 -12.82 -1.85
N GLN A 19 -38.06 -13.80 -2.74
CA GLN A 19 -37.27 -15.02 -2.87
C GLN A 19 -35.89 -14.94 -2.19
N PRO A 20 -35.52 -15.90 -1.32
CA PRO A 20 -34.16 -16.05 -0.87
C PRO A 20 -33.37 -16.75 -1.98
N ASP A 21 -33.15 -16.07 -3.10
CA ASP A 21 -32.03 -16.44 -3.97
C ASP A 21 -30.78 -15.94 -3.24
N GLY A 22 -30.27 -16.82 -2.38
CA GLY A 22 -28.98 -16.71 -1.72
C GLY A 22 -27.85 -16.78 -2.75
N GLN A 23 -27.76 -15.78 -3.60
CA GLN A 23 -26.47 -15.40 -4.17
C GLN A 23 -25.76 -14.63 -3.07
N GLU A 24 -24.97 -15.36 -2.26
CA GLU A 24 -23.83 -14.75 -1.59
C GLU A 24 -23.12 -13.89 -2.64
N PRO A 25 -22.82 -12.61 -2.34
CA PRO A 25 -22.05 -11.80 -3.27
C PRO A 25 -20.77 -12.59 -3.56
N SER A 26 -20.61 -13.04 -4.82
CA SER A 26 -19.45 -13.81 -5.22
C SER A 26 -18.21 -13.02 -4.84
N SER A 27 -17.45 -13.52 -3.87
CA SER A 27 -16.19 -12.89 -3.49
C SER A 27 -15.34 -12.71 -4.74
N PRO A 28 -14.69 -11.55 -4.93
CA PRO A 28 -13.80 -11.36 -6.06
C PRO A 28 -12.78 -12.51 -6.09
N PRO A 29 -12.38 -12.97 -7.29
CA PRO A 29 -11.37 -14.01 -7.40
C PRO A 29 -10.10 -13.57 -6.67
N PRO A 30 -9.39 -14.50 -6.00
CA PRO A 30 -8.15 -14.16 -5.34
C PRO A 30 -7.12 -13.64 -6.35
N PRO A 31 -6.19 -12.76 -5.93
CA PRO A 31 -5.12 -12.29 -6.79
C PRO A 31 -4.28 -13.47 -7.29
N SER A 32 -3.79 -13.36 -8.53
CA SER A 32 -2.96 -14.39 -9.15
C SER A 32 -1.51 -13.88 -9.29
N PRO A 33 -0.49 -14.71 -9.05
CA PRO A 33 0.90 -14.25 -9.15
C PRO A 33 1.26 -13.86 -10.59
N ILE A 34 2.06 -12.81 -10.74
CA ILE A 34 2.73 -12.45 -11.99
C ILE A 34 3.94 -13.38 -12.13
N PRO A 35 4.04 -14.16 -13.22
CA PRO A 35 5.20 -15.01 -13.43
C PRO A 35 6.43 -14.15 -13.74
N GLY A 36 7.55 -14.44 -13.08
CA GLY A 36 8.84 -13.85 -13.39
C GLY A 36 9.88 -14.17 -12.31
N ASP A 37 11.15 -14.01 -12.65
CA ASP A 37 12.19 -13.94 -11.63
C ASP A 37 12.28 -12.54 -10.99
N THR A 38 13.15 -12.38 -9.99
CA THR A 38 13.33 -11.10 -9.26
C THR A 38 13.65 -9.93 -10.19
N ALA A 39 14.44 -10.15 -11.25
CA ALA A 39 14.82 -9.08 -12.17
C ALA A 39 13.65 -8.68 -13.08
N GLU A 40 12.90 -9.66 -13.60
CA GLU A 40 11.70 -9.40 -14.39
C GLU A 40 10.60 -8.68 -13.58
N LEU A 41 10.44 -9.05 -12.30
CA LEU A 41 9.50 -8.38 -11.40
C LEU A 41 9.95 -6.96 -11.05
N GLN A 42 11.26 -6.74 -10.86
CA GLN A 42 11.81 -5.41 -10.64
C GLN A 42 11.55 -4.50 -11.84
N ASP A 43 11.87 -4.95 -13.06
CA ASP A 43 11.61 -4.19 -14.29
C ASP A 43 10.11 -3.84 -14.40
N GLY A 44 9.22 -4.78 -14.07
CA GLY A 44 7.78 -4.56 -14.06
C GLY A 44 7.31 -3.54 -13.02
N PHE A 45 7.91 -3.53 -11.82
CA PHE A 45 7.64 -2.52 -10.80
C PHE A 45 8.12 -1.14 -11.25
N GLU A 46 9.35 -1.02 -11.76
CA GLU A 46 9.92 0.26 -12.20
C GLU A 46 9.13 0.83 -13.38
N GLU A 47 8.71 -0.01 -14.33
CA GLU A 47 7.86 0.40 -15.45
C GLU A 47 6.48 0.90 -14.97
N LEU A 48 5.82 0.16 -14.07
CA LEU A 48 4.50 0.55 -13.57
C LEU A 48 4.58 1.82 -12.72
N SER A 49 5.50 1.85 -11.76
CA SER A 49 5.59 2.90 -10.75
C SER A 49 6.34 4.14 -11.24
N GLY A 50 7.23 4.01 -12.23
CA GLY A 50 8.18 5.08 -12.57
C GLY A 50 9.16 5.41 -11.44
N LEU A 51 9.28 4.54 -10.43
CA LEU A 51 10.32 4.61 -9.41
C LEU A 51 11.53 3.79 -9.90
N VAL A 52 12.71 4.17 -9.45
CA VAL A 52 13.96 3.45 -9.76
C VAL A 52 14.57 2.99 -8.44
N LEU A 53 14.91 1.70 -8.36
CA LEU A 53 15.57 1.19 -7.16
C LEU A 53 17.02 1.72 -7.08
N PRO A 54 17.48 2.17 -5.91
CA PRO A 54 18.85 2.61 -5.71
C PRO A 54 19.88 1.54 -6.10
N SER A 55 21.02 1.94 -6.63
CA SER A 55 22.07 1.01 -7.06
C SER A 55 22.73 0.22 -5.92
N ASN A 56 22.52 0.66 -4.68
CA ASN A 56 23.01 0.03 -3.46
C ASN A 56 21.92 -0.75 -2.71
N THR A 57 20.82 -1.09 -3.38
CA THR A 57 19.82 -2.01 -2.86
C THR A 57 20.43 -3.39 -2.57
N SER A 58 20.18 -3.92 -1.38
CA SER A 58 20.43 -5.31 -1.00
C SER A 58 19.16 -5.96 -0.46
N ASP A 59 19.18 -7.28 -0.30
CA ASP A 59 18.09 -8.05 0.35
C ASP A 59 16.71 -7.77 -0.26
N LEU A 60 16.68 -7.62 -1.59
CA LEU A 60 15.47 -7.35 -2.36
C LEU A 60 14.55 -8.57 -2.37
N GLU A 61 13.37 -8.38 -1.80
CA GLU A 61 12.21 -9.24 -1.90
C GLU A 61 11.16 -8.49 -2.72
N ILE A 62 10.63 -9.12 -3.77
CA ILE A 62 9.62 -8.52 -4.63
C ILE A 62 8.61 -9.57 -5.06
N GLU A 63 7.33 -9.20 -4.95
CA GLU A 63 6.22 -10.00 -5.42
C GLU A 63 5.35 -9.19 -6.40
N GLY A 64 4.96 -9.83 -7.49
CA GLY A 64 3.99 -9.29 -8.43
C GLY A 64 2.71 -10.13 -8.39
N LYS A 65 1.56 -9.47 -8.37
CA LYS A 65 0.24 -10.10 -8.49
C LYS A 65 -0.70 -9.31 -9.38
N TYR A 66 -1.53 -10.03 -10.13
CA TYR A 66 -2.70 -9.46 -10.79
C TYR A 66 -3.85 -9.41 -9.79
N LEU A 67 -4.34 -8.21 -9.53
CA LEU A 67 -5.60 -7.98 -8.83
C LEU A 67 -6.79 -8.29 -9.77
N SER A 68 -8.01 -8.15 -9.25
CA SER A 68 -9.22 -8.17 -10.08
C SER A 68 -9.08 -7.24 -11.28
N ASP A 69 -9.54 -7.73 -12.44
CA ASP A 69 -9.46 -7.09 -13.76
C ASP A 69 -8.04 -7.02 -14.37
N ASP A 70 -7.20 -8.01 -14.07
CA ASP A 70 -5.83 -8.15 -14.59
C ASP A 70 -4.93 -6.93 -14.31
N ARG A 71 -5.21 -6.21 -13.22
CA ARG A 71 -4.46 -5.00 -12.86
C ARG A 71 -3.17 -5.40 -12.14
N PRO A 72 -1.99 -4.97 -12.62
CA PRO A 72 -0.74 -5.30 -11.96
C PRO A 72 -0.66 -4.58 -10.62
N TYR A 73 -0.17 -5.32 -9.65
CA TYR A 73 0.21 -4.87 -8.33
C TYR A 73 1.58 -5.47 -8.03
N TYR A 74 2.47 -4.63 -7.50
CA TYR A 74 3.78 -5.06 -7.04
C TYR A 74 3.98 -4.57 -5.62
N GLU A 75 4.56 -5.41 -4.78
CA GLU A 75 5.06 -5.06 -3.45
C GLU A 75 6.51 -5.51 -3.34
N LEU A 76 7.32 -4.75 -2.60
CA LEU A 76 8.72 -5.07 -2.39
C LEU A 76 9.21 -4.61 -1.03
N ARG A 77 10.22 -5.31 -0.52
CA ARG A 77 11.03 -4.98 0.64
C ARG A 77 12.50 -5.03 0.21
N PHE A 78 13.31 -4.06 0.65
CA PHE A 78 14.75 -4.14 0.47
C PHE A 78 15.49 -3.27 1.48
N GLU A 79 16.80 -3.46 1.56
CA GLU A 79 17.71 -2.66 2.38
C GLU A 79 18.53 -1.73 1.50
N THR A 80 18.76 -0.51 1.99
CA THR A 80 19.59 0.49 1.32
C THR A 80 20.17 1.44 2.36
N THR A 81 20.85 2.48 1.91
CA THR A 81 21.26 3.61 2.75
C THR A 81 20.14 4.65 2.87
N ARG A 82 20.16 5.53 3.88
CA ARG A 82 19.30 6.71 3.96
C ARG A 82 19.31 7.54 2.67
N GLY A 83 20.48 7.80 2.09
CA GLY A 83 20.56 8.53 0.82
C GLY A 83 19.84 7.82 -0.34
N GLY A 84 19.87 6.48 -0.37
CA GLY A 84 19.11 5.67 -1.33
C GLY A 84 17.59 5.77 -1.09
N ALA A 85 17.16 5.70 0.18
CA ALA A 85 15.75 5.87 0.53
C ALA A 85 15.24 7.30 0.23
N GLU A 86 16.07 8.33 0.44
CA GLU A 86 15.76 9.72 0.07
C GLU A 86 15.54 9.88 -1.43
N VAL A 87 16.34 9.23 -2.27
CA VAL A 87 16.15 9.26 -3.74
C VAL A 87 14.77 8.74 -4.12
N ILE A 88 14.28 7.68 -3.47
CA ILE A 88 12.93 7.16 -3.72
C ILE A 88 11.87 8.14 -3.22
N CYS A 89 12.02 8.63 -1.98
CA CYS A 89 11.02 9.52 -1.39
C CYS A 89 10.99 10.93 -1.99
N THR A 90 11.98 11.28 -2.82
CA THR A 90 12.02 12.54 -3.58
C THR A 90 11.59 12.38 -5.04
N ALA A 91 11.11 11.20 -5.45
CA ALA A 91 10.52 10.99 -6.77
C ALA A 91 9.36 11.95 -7.05
N ASP A 92 9.17 12.31 -8.32
CA ASP A 92 8.13 13.26 -8.75
C ASP A 92 6.75 12.86 -8.21
N ASN A 93 5.94 13.85 -7.82
CA ASN A 93 4.59 13.68 -7.27
C ASN A 93 4.47 12.92 -5.94
N PHE A 94 5.56 12.75 -5.18
CA PHE A 94 5.47 12.27 -3.79
C PHE A 94 5.19 13.40 -2.80
N GLY A 95 4.33 13.10 -1.83
CA GLY A 95 4.30 13.78 -0.54
C GLY A 95 5.00 12.92 0.51
N THR A 96 5.82 13.54 1.36
CA THR A 96 6.63 12.87 2.39
C THR A 96 6.16 13.26 3.78
N TYR A 97 6.03 12.27 4.65
CA TYR A 97 5.53 12.38 6.02
C TYR A 97 6.50 11.65 6.95
N VAL A 98 7.18 12.40 7.80
CA VAL A 98 8.13 11.87 8.78
C VAL A 98 7.42 11.68 10.11
N SER A 99 7.61 10.52 10.73
CA SER A 99 7.16 10.20 12.08
C SER A 99 8.35 9.78 12.93
N SER A 100 8.47 10.34 14.13
CA SER A 100 9.40 9.84 15.12
C SER A 100 8.86 8.54 15.72
N GLY A 101 9.63 7.46 15.66
CA GLY A 101 9.27 6.15 16.20
C GLY A 101 8.88 5.10 15.14
N PRO A 102 8.41 3.94 15.60
CA PRO A 102 8.07 2.81 14.73
C PRO A 102 6.83 3.09 13.87
N PRO A 103 6.56 2.24 12.86
CA PRO A 103 5.36 2.31 12.03
C PRO A 103 4.08 2.24 12.84
N ASP A 104 3.04 2.94 12.39
CA ASP A 104 1.71 2.83 12.97
C ASP A 104 0.93 1.60 12.44
N GLU A 105 -0.26 1.36 13.01
CA GLU A 105 -1.13 0.22 12.63
C GLU A 105 -1.51 0.26 11.14
N GLU A 106 -1.75 1.44 10.56
CA GLU A 106 -2.07 1.57 9.13
C GLU A 106 -0.88 1.14 8.27
N GLN A 107 0.34 1.50 8.66
CA GLN A 107 1.56 1.12 7.94
C GLN A 107 1.83 -0.39 8.04
N HIS A 108 1.65 -0.98 9.22
CA HIS A 108 1.75 -2.44 9.41
C HIS A 108 0.75 -3.19 8.54
N GLU A 109 -0.52 -2.76 8.52
CA GLU A 109 -1.55 -3.37 7.68
C GLU A 109 -1.28 -3.21 6.18
N LEU A 110 -0.70 -2.08 5.77
CA LEU A 110 -0.53 -1.74 4.37
C LEU A 110 0.69 -2.39 3.73
N PHE A 111 1.79 -2.50 4.49
CA PHE A 111 3.08 -2.96 3.99
C PHE A 111 3.48 -4.35 4.51
N ASP A 112 2.73 -4.94 5.44
CA ASP A 112 3.07 -6.21 6.10
C ASP A 112 4.51 -6.18 6.67
N ILE A 113 4.78 -5.14 7.47
CA ILE A 113 6.11 -4.84 8.02
C ILE A 113 6.56 -5.96 8.95
N GLN A 114 7.75 -6.52 8.69
CA GLN A 114 8.29 -7.68 9.40
C GLN A 114 9.28 -7.32 10.52
N GLU A 115 9.72 -6.06 10.58
CA GLU A 115 10.72 -5.55 11.50
C GLU A 115 10.13 -5.38 12.91
N ASP A 116 10.99 -5.56 13.91
CA ASP A 116 10.61 -5.34 15.30
C ASP A 116 10.51 -3.84 15.59
N ASP A 117 9.30 -3.36 15.93
CA ASP A 117 9.03 -1.97 16.32
C ASP A 117 9.98 -1.49 17.44
N GLY A 118 10.42 -2.39 18.32
CA GLY A 118 11.37 -2.08 19.39
C GLY A 118 12.76 -1.65 18.92
N THR A 119 13.05 -1.78 17.62
CA THR A 119 14.34 -1.45 16.99
C THR A 119 14.26 -0.29 16.03
N ILE A 120 13.08 0.28 15.78
CA ILE A 120 12.89 1.36 14.78
C ILE A 120 12.85 2.73 15.46
N ALA A 121 13.80 3.58 15.09
CA ALA A 121 13.95 4.94 15.63
C ALA A 121 13.04 5.95 14.92
N GLU A 122 12.95 5.84 13.59
CA GLU A 122 12.27 6.78 12.72
C GLU A 122 11.61 6.05 11.55
N THR A 123 10.46 6.57 11.14
CA THR A 123 9.72 6.08 9.99
C THR A 123 9.37 7.23 9.06
N VAL A 124 9.54 7.04 7.76
CA VAL A 124 9.14 8.00 6.72
C VAL A 124 8.16 7.34 5.76
N LYS A 125 6.97 7.91 5.62
CA LYS A 125 5.99 7.51 4.61
C LYS A 125 6.07 8.47 3.43
N CYS A 126 6.23 7.96 2.22
CA CYS A 126 6.12 8.76 1.01
C CYS A 126 5.11 8.14 0.05
N GLN A 127 4.21 8.97 -0.48
CA GLN A 127 3.07 8.50 -1.27
C GLN A 127 2.73 9.48 -2.39
N GLY A 128 2.28 8.94 -3.52
CA GLY A 128 1.91 9.74 -4.68
C GLY A 128 1.53 8.90 -5.89
N SER A 129 1.18 9.57 -6.99
CA SER A 129 0.84 8.90 -8.25
C SER A 129 1.96 8.98 -9.27
N ASN A 130 2.11 8.00 -10.15
CA ASN A 130 3.07 8.05 -11.27
C ASN A 130 2.82 9.34 -12.11
N PRO A 131 3.84 10.14 -12.43
CA PRO A 131 3.70 11.38 -13.21
C PRO A 131 3.17 11.18 -14.63
N ASP A 132 3.50 10.05 -15.27
CA ASP A 132 3.06 9.72 -16.63
C ASP A 132 1.71 9.00 -16.64
N ASN A 133 1.30 8.45 -15.48
CA ASN A 133 0.02 7.79 -15.31
C ASN A 133 -0.56 8.01 -13.91
N GLY A 134 -1.36 9.08 -13.76
CA GLY A 134 -1.98 9.45 -12.48
C GLY A 134 -2.95 8.42 -11.87
N ARG A 135 -3.23 7.30 -12.57
CA ARG A 135 -3.99 6.16 -12.01
C ARG A 135 -3.10 5.15 -11.27
N VAL A 136 -1.79 5.17 -11.49
CA VAL A 136 -0.89 4.32 -10.72
C VAL A 136 -0.60 5.00 -9.39
N GLN A 137 -1.06 4.40 -8.30
CA GLN A 137 -0.70 4.80 -6.95
C GLN A 137 0.59 4.11 -6.53
N ARG A 138 1.39 4.82 -5.75
CA ARG A 138 2.68 4.40 -5.25
C ARG A 138 2.75 4.82 -3.79
N GLN A 139 3.11 3.89 -2.93
CA GLN A 139 3.42 4.22 -1.55
C GLN A 139 4.68 3.51 -1.13
N VAL A 140 5.39 4.14 -0.21
CA VAL A 140 6.67 3.70 0.31
C VAL A 140 6.70 4.01 1.80
N ALA A 141 7.16 3.05 2.60
CA ALA A 141 7.54 3.23 3.99
C ALA A 141 9.05 2.96 4.11
N VAL A 142 9.76 3.90 4.71
CA VAL A 142 11.17 3.81 5.00
C VAL A 142 11.32 3.72 6.51
N LEU A 143 12.00 2.69 6.97
CA LEU A 143 12.27 2.43 8.38
C LEU A 143 13.75 2.66 8.64
N PHE A 144 14.07 3.41 9.69
CA PHE A 144 15.43 3.65 10.14
C PHE A 144 15.65 2.93 11.48
N PRO A 145 16.36 1.79 11.49
CA PRO A 145 16.69 1.08 12.73
C PRO A 145 17.63 1.90 13.62
N GLU A 146 17.46 1.80 14.94
CA GLU A 146 18.33 2.46 15.94
C GLU A 146 19.81 2.09 15.75
N ASP A 147 20.09 0.82 15.50
CA ASP A 147 21.44 0.28 15.29
C ASP A 147 22.06 0.72 13.95
N GLY A 148 21.23 1.19 13.02
CA GLY A 148 21.63 1.66 11.69
C GLY A 148 21.96 3.14 11.63
N LEU A 149 21.71 3.91 12.71
CA LEU A 149 22.02 5.34 12.78
C LEU A 149 23.48 5.55 13.18
N GLN A 150 24.31 6.04 12.26
CA GLN A 150 25.66 6.48 12.61
C GLN A 150 25.59 7.80 13.38
N GLN A 151 25.79 7.75 14.69
CA GLN A 151 25.82 8.95 15.53
C GLN A 151 27.19 9.62 15.50
N GLY A 152 27.35 10.67 14.68
CA GLY A 152 28.52 11.55 14.67
C GLY A 152 28.25 12.91 14.01
N GLU A 153 28.75 14.02 14.60
CA GLU A 153 28.58 15.39 14.05
C GLU A 153 29.24 15.61 12.67
N ASP A 154 30.05 14.66 12.18
CA ASP A 154 30.90 14.78 10.99
C ASP A 154 30.69 13.65 9.94
N GLU A 155 29.82 12.67 10.19
CA GLU A 155 29.55 11.58 9.23
C GLU A 155 28.33 11.92 8.36
N PRO A 156 28.40 11.70 7.02
CA PRO A 156 27.27 12.00 6.16
C PRO A 156 26.10 11.08 6.53
N ASP A 157 24.94 11.67 6.83
CA ASP A 157 23.67 10.98 7.11
C ASP A 157 23.32 9.87 6.07
N GLY A 158 23.96 9.91 4.91
CA GLY A 158 23.80 8.95 3.81
C GLY A 158 24.41 7.56 4.00
N GLU A 159 25.06 7.23 5.12
CA GLU A 159 25.49 5.84 5.40
C GLU A 159 24.56 5.07 6.34
N ASP A 160 23.54 5.72 6.92
CA ASP A 160 22.57 5.06 7.77
C ASP A 160 21.86 3.95 7.01
N THR A 161 21.64 2.80 7.65
CA THR A 161 20.83 1.73 7.05
C THR A 161 19.36 2.13 7.06
N ALA A 162 18.69 1.91 5.94
CA ALA A 162 17.27 2.09 5.75
C ALA A 162 16.63 0.82 5.19
N ILE A 163 15.51 0.42 5.77
CA ILE A 163 14.69 -0.68 5.26
C ILE A 163 13.50 -0.05 4.55
N VAL A 164 13.28 -0.42 3.30
CA VAL A 164 12.26 0.21 2.46
C VAL A 164 11.23 -0.83 2.05
N TYR A 165 9.98 -0.53 2.36
CA TYR A 165 8.81 -1.18 1.81
C TYR A 165 8.19 -0.29 0.75
N ALA A 166 7.80 -0.85 -0.39
CA ALA A 166 7.09 -0.10 -1.42
C ALA A 166 6.02 -0.96 -2.09
N TYR A 167 4.97 -0.32 -2.57
CA TYR A 167 4.05 -0.96 -3.49
C TYR A 167 3.59 -0.02 -4.61
N SER A 168 3.18 -0.61 -5.72
CA SER A 168 2.60 0.07 -6.86
C SER A 168 1.33 -0.64 -7.32
N VAL A 169 0.29 0.14 -7.64
CA VAL A 169 -0.98 -0.43 -8.11
C VAL A 169 -1.68 0.48 -9.11
N LEU A 170 -2.19 -0.11 -10.19
CA LEU A 170 -3.07 0.57 -11.14
C LEU A 170 -4.51 0.64 -10.62
N TRP A 171 -5.03 1.84 -10.34
CA TRP A 171 -6.42 2.04 -9.93
C TRP A 171 -7.39 1.83 -11.11
N PRO A 172 -8.63 1.36 -10.86
CA PRO A 172 -9.64 1.22 -11.91
C PRO A 172 -9.95 2.55 -12.60
N ALA A 173 -10.39 2.50 -13.85
CA ALA A 173 -10.91 3.70 -14.51
C ALA A 173 -12.22 4.11 -13.81
N ARG A 174 -12.40 5.41 -13.58
CA ARG A 174 -13.66 5.95 -13.05
C ARG A 174 -14.72 6.03 -14.13
#